data_AF-A0A1X7KF08-F1
#
_entry.id   AF-A0A1X7KF08-F1
#
_cell.length_a   1.000
_cell.length_b   1.000
_cell.length_c   1.000
_cell.angle_alpha   90.00
_cell.angle_beta   90.00
_cell.angle_gamma   90.00
#
_symmetry.space_group_name_H-M   'P 1'
#
loop_
_entity.id
_entity.type
_entity.pdbx_description
1 polymer ?
#
loop_
_entity_poly.entity_id
_entity_poly.type
_entity_poly.pdbx_seq_one_letter_code
_entity_poly.pdbx_strand_id
1 'polypeptide(L)'
;MIPDVSQALAWLEKHPEAVKGICRGLERETLRVTPEGDLATTGHPESLGSAFTHKWITTDFAEALLEFITPVDGDIDHMLTFLRDIHRHTARELGEERMWPLSMPCYIDDGQNIELAQYGSSNAGRFKTLYREGLKNRYGALMQTISGVHYNFSLPMAFWQAKCGVQDAESGKEAISAGYFRLIRNYYRFGWVIPYLFGASPAICSSFLQGKESALPFEKTECGMYYLPYATSLRLSDLGYTNKSQSNLGITFNDLNTYVDALKRAIKTPSEEYAEIGLMKDGKHLQLNTNVLQIENELYAPIRPKRVTRDGESPSDALLRGGIEYIEVRSLDINPFSPIGVDEQQVRFLDLFMIWCVLADAPEMSSDELLCTRTNWNRVILEGRKPGLTLGMGCETAQHPLSKVGKDLFTDLRRVAETLDGMTDSQEYQQVCDQLVASFDDPELTYSARILRSMIDNGIGGTGLALAEQYRQMLIQEPLEILTADALQKEHDASWQRQRDIEAADTESFESFLAKTA
;
A
#
# COMPACT_ATOMS: atom_id res chain seq x y z
N MET A 1 25.97 -8.64 2.04
CA MET A 1 24.77 -8.04 2.66
C MET A 1 23.56 -8.92 2.38
N ILE A 2 23.33 -9.29 1.12
CA ILE A 2 22.37 -10.34 0.76
C ILE A 2 22.81 -11.68 1.38
N PRO A 3 21.92 -12.42 2.06
CA PRO A 3 22.23 -13.73 2.64
C PRO A 3 22.47 -14.78 1.55
N ASP A 4 23.24 -15.82 1.87
CA ASP A 4 23.37 -16.96 0.95
C ASP A 4 22.07 -17.78 0.95
N VAL A 5 21.38 -17.78 -0.20
CA VAL A 5 20.13 -18.52 -0.42
C VAL A 5 20.31 -19.68 -1.39
N SER A 6 21.55 -20.06 -1.71
CA SER A 6 21.86 -21.04 -2.77
C SER A 6 21.16 -22.38 -2.56
N GLN A 7 21.08 -22.85 -1.31
CA GLN A 7 20.40 -24.10 -0.97
C GLN A 7 18.87 -24.00 -1.16
N ALA A 8 18.27 -22.87 -0.79
CA ALA A 8 16.83 -22.66 -0.92
C ALA A 8 16.41 -22.49 -2.39
N LEU A 9 17.23 -21.79 -3.19
CA LEU A 9 17.03 -21.68 -4.64
C LEU A 9 17.22 -23.02 -5.35
N ALA A 10 18.25 -23.80 -4.99
CA ALA A 10 18.44 -25.15 -5.53
C ALA A 10 17.29 -26.12 -5.17
N TRP A 11 16.61 -25.87 -4.04
CA TRP A 11 15.37 -26.57 -3.71
C TRP A 11 14.23 -26.13 -4.64
N LEU A 12 14.06 -24.82 -4.86
CA LEU A 12 12.99 -24.29 -5.72
C LEU A 12 13.14 -24.79 -7.16
N GLU A 13 14.35 -24.77 -7.72
CA GLU A 13 14.66 -25.28 -9.07
C GLU A 13 14.28 -26.77 -9.26
N LYS A 14 14.34 -27.56 -8.18
CA LYS A 14 13.92 -28.98 -8.19
C LYS A 14 12.42 -29.18 -7.96
N HIS A 15 11.70 -28.14 -7.54
CA HIS A 15 10.27 -28.17 -7.24
C HIS A 15 9.55 -26.97 -7.87
N PRO A 16 9.64 -26.77 -9.21
CA PRO A 16 9.06 -25.59 -9.87
C PRO A 16 7.55 -25.45 -9.62
N GLU A 17 6.82 -26.56 -9.63
CA GLU A 17 5.37 -26.60 -9.36
C GLU A 17 4.98 -26.06 -7.97
N ALA A 18 5.94 -25.94 -7.04
CA ALA A 18 5.70 -25.39 -5.70
C ALA A 18 5.23 -23.93 -5.73
N VAL A 19 5.55 -23.17 -6.77
CA VAL A 19 5.14 -21.76 -6.92
C VAL A 19 4.06 -21.56 -7.99
N LYS A 20 3.50 -22.65 -8.54
CA LYS A 20 2.39 -22.57 -9.48
C LYS A 20 1.07 -22.29 -8.77
N GLY A 21 0.36 -21.26 -9.22
CA GLY A 21 -0.90 -20.83 -8.59
C GLY A 21 -0.70 -19.82 -7.47
N ILE A 22 0.34 -18.98 -7.56
CA ILE A 22 0.41 -17.73 -6.79
C ILE A 22 -0.86 -16.92 -7.02
N CYS A 23 -1.44 -16.41 -5.94
CA CYS A 23 -2.59 -15.53 -5.99
C CYS A 23 -2.20 -14.10 -5.60
N ARG A 24 -2.86 -13.14 -6.24
CA ARG A 24 -2.57 -11.70 -6.16
C ARG A 24 -3.84 -10.90 -5.99
N GLY A 25 -3.71 -9.69 -5.48
CA GLY A 25 -4.75 -8.68 -5.52
C GLY A 25 -4.14 -7.29 -5.47
N LEU A 26 -4.79 -6.31 -6.08
CA LEU A 26 -4.35 -4.92 -6.09
C LEU A 26 -5.39 -4.02 -5.45
N GLU A 27 -4.93 -3.11 -4.60
CA GLU A 27 -5.69 -1.95 -4.15
C GLU A 27 -4.98 -0.71 -4.69
N ARG A 28 -5.70 0.19 -5.37
CA ARG A 28 -5.11 1.42 -5.93
C ARG A 28 -5.96 2.63 -5.57
N GLU A 29 -5.33 3.56 -4.87
CA GLU A 29 -5.95 4.81 -4.41
C GLU A 29 -5.74 5.94 -5.42
N THR A 30 -6.73 6.85 -5.52
CA THR A 30 -6.62 8.06 -6.34
C THR A 30 -7.57 9.16 -5.91
N LEU A 31 -7.08 10.39 -5.83
CA LEU A 31 -7.95 11.55 -5.60
C LEU A 31 -8.75 11.87 -6.87
N ARG A 32 -10.02 12.23 -6.70
CA ARG A 32 -10.81 12.95 -7.70
C ARG A 32 -10.44 14.42 -7.66
N VAL A 33 -10.12 14.98 -8.82
CA VAL A 33 -9.75 16.40 -8.97
C VAL A 33 -10.51 17.05 -10.11
N THR A 34 -10.73 18.37 -10.00
CA THR A 34 -11.31 19.21 -11.05
C THR A 34 -10.38 19.34 -12.26
N PRO A 35 -10.83 19.86 -13.42
CA PRO A 35 -10.01 20.28 -14.58
C PRO A 35 -8.85 21.26 -14.31
N GLU A 36 -8.85 21.90 -13.14
CA GLU A 36 -7.81 22.80 -12.65
C GLU A 36 -6.84 22.14 -11.66
N GLY A 37 -7.19 20.97 -11.13
CA GLY A 37 -6.34 20.17 -10.23
C GLY A 37 -6.70 20.28 -8.76
N ASP A 38 -7.70 21.09 -8.43
CA ASP A 38 -8.24 21.19 -7.08
C ASP A 38 -8.95 19.90 -6.68
N LEU A 39 -8.93 19.59 -5.39
CA LEU A 39 -9.65 18.44 -4.85
C LEU A 39 -11.16 18.58 -5.15
N ALA A 40 -11.76 17.55 -5.73
CA ALA A 40 -13.20 17.53 -5.98
C ALA A 40 -13.99 17.59 -4.66
N THR A 41 -15.04 18.40 -4.62
CA THR A 41 -15.92 18.56 -3.46
C THR A 41 -17.32 17.97 -3.67
N THR A 42 -17.52 17.26 -4.78
CA THR A 42 -18.72 16.44 -5.00
C THR A 42 -18.63 15.17 -4.16
N GLY A 43 -19.77 14.58 -3.81
CA GLY A 43 -19.80 13.26 -3.16
C GLY A 43 -19.28 12.14 -4.07
N HIS A 44 -19.13 10.95 -3.51
CA HIS A 44 -18.88 9.74 -4.30
C HIS A 44 -19.98 9.61 -5.37
N PRO A 45 -19.64 9.48 -6.67
CA PRO A 45 -20.64 9.44 -7.73
C PRO A 45 -21.67 8.34 -7.48
N GLU A 46 -22.95 8.69 -7.38
CA GLU A 46 -24.02 7.72 -7.10
C GLU A 46 -24.07 6.60 -8.16
N SER A 47 -23.68 6.90 -9.41
CA SER A 47 -23.61 5.95 -10.52
C SER A 47 -22.54 4.87 -10.36
N LEU A 48 -21.62 5.01 -9.41
CA LEU A 48 -20.66 3.97 -9.02
C LEU A 48 -21.20 3.03 -7.92
N GLY A 49 -22.33 3.39 -7.30
CA GLY A 49 -22.96 2.59 -6.27
C GLY A 49 -22.63 3.08 -4.86
N SER A 50 -22.77 2.18 -3.89
CA SER A 50 -22.46 2.43 -2.48
C SER A 50 -21.00 2.14 -2.19
N ALA A 51 -20.19 3.18 -1.95
CA ALA A 51 -18.80 3.01 -1.50
C ALA A 51 -18.68 2.13 -0.24
N PHE A 52 -19.72 2.08 0.60
CA PHE A 52 -19.70 1.27 1.83
C PHE A 52 -19.64 -0.24 1.56
N THR A 53 -20.30 -0.71 0.49
CA THR A 53 -20.49 -2.16 0.27
C THR A 53 -20.15 -2.64 -1.13
N HIS A 54 -19.81 -1.75 -2.07
CA HIS A 54 -19.43 -2.11 -3.43
C HIS A 54 -18.11 -2.90 -3.42
N LYS A 55 -18.04 -3.96 -4.23
CA LYS A 55 -16.93 -4.94 -4.14
C LYS A 55 -15.59 -4.45 -4.70
N TRP A 56 -15.61 -3.55 -5.67
CA TRP A 56 -14.43 -3.22 -6.48
C TRP A 56 -14.03 -1.73 -6.46
N ILE A 57 -14.93 -0.87 -5.97
CA ILE A 57 -14.83 0.58 -6.04
C ILE A 57 -15.34 1.08 -4.69
N THR A 58 -14.49 1.75 -3.94
CA THR A 58 -14.83 2.32 -2.64
C THR A 58 -14.09 3.64 -2.46
N THR A 59 -14.08 4.16 -1.25
CA THR A 59 -13.30 5.32 -0.84
C THR A 59 -12.40 4.94 0.33
N ASP A 60 -11.19 5.49 0.37
CA ASP A 60 -10.32 5.40 1.55
C ASP A 60 -10.66 6.55 2.51
N PHE A 61 -9.74 7.41 2.92
CA PHE A 61 -9.95 8.39 3.98
C PHE A 61 -10.96 9.50 3.63
N ALA A 62 -10.85 10.09 2.44
CA ALA A 62 -11.66 11.21 2.00
C ALA A 62 -12.76 10.77 1.01
N GLU A 63 -13.84 11.52 0.93
CA GLU A 63 -14.93 11.26 -0.03
C GLU A 63 -14.47 11.38 -1.50
N ALA A 64 -13.44 12.19 -1.73
CA ALA A 64 -12.77 12.33 -3.01
C ALA A 64 -11.64 11.32 -3.25
N LEU A 65 -11.25 10.51 -2.26
CA LEU A 65 -10.17 9.53 -2.38
C LEU A 65 -10.75 8.18 -2.76
N LEU A 66 -10.85 7.92 -4.06
CA LEU A 66 -11.28 6.62 -4.60
C LEU A 66 -10.25 5.55 -4.28
N GLU A 67 -10.73 4.32 -4.10
CA GLU A 67 -9.91 3.12 -3.97
C GLU A 67 -10.50 2.01 -4.85
N PHE A 68 -9.68 1.43 -5.71
CA PHE A 68 -10.06 0.34 -6.60
C PHE A 68 -9.43 -0.96 -6.13
N ILE A 69 -10.25 -2.01 -6.02
CA ILE A 69 -9.86 -3.29 -5.42
C ILE A 69 -10.15 -4.41 -6.40
N THR A 70 -9.13 -5.15 -6.80
CA THR A 70 -9.33 -6.36 -7.62
C THR A 70 -9.75 -7.53 -6.73
N PRO A 71 -10.60 -8.45 -7.22
CA PRO A 71 -10.70 -9.79 -6.65
C PRO A 71 -9.32 -10.47 -6.60
N VAL A 72 -9.21 -11.50 -5.76
CA VAL A 72 -8.02 -12.36 -5.75
C VAL A 72 -7.92 -13.12 -7.06
N ASP A 73 -6.73 -13.11 -7.67
CA ASP A 73 -6.50 -13.67 -9.00
C ASP A 73 -5.16 -14.39 -9.12
N GLY A 74 -5.11 -15.44 -9.93
CA GLY A 74 -3.89 -16.17 -10.25
C GLY A 74 -3.17 -15.65 -11.50
N ASP A 75 -3.87 -14.87 -12.34
CA ASP A 75 -3.38 -14.39 -13.63
C ASP A 75 -3.12 -12.86 -13.58
N ILE A 76 -1.89 -12.47 -13.94
CA ILE A 76 -1.44 -11.07 -13.85
C ILE A 76 -2.20 -10.19 -14.86
N ASP A 77 -2.34 -10.67 -16.10
CA ASP A 77 -2.94 -9.88 -17.18
C ASP A 77 -4.43 -9.70 -16.94
N HIS A 78 -5.13 -10.75 -16.48
CA HIS A 78 -6.52 -10.67 -16.10
C HIS A 78 -6.73 -9.69 -14.93
N MET A 79 -5.91 -9.77 -13.88
CA MET A 79 -5.99 -8.85 -12.74
C MET A 79 -5.76 -7.38 -13.15
N LEU A 80 -4.74 -7.10 -13.96
CA LEU A 80 -4.43 -5.74 -14.42
C LEU A 80 -5.50 -5.21 -15.38
N THR A 81 -6.02 -6.07 -16.26
CA THR A 81 -7.13 -5.72 -17.16
C THR A 81 -8.41 -5.46 -16.38
N PHE A 82 -8.69 -6.23 -15.33
CA PHE A 82 -9.84 -6.01 -14.45
C PHE A 82 -9.72 -4.66 -13.73
N LEU A 83 -8.53 -4.35 -13.18
CA LEU A 83 -8.25 -3.05 -12.58
C LEU A 83 -8.45 -1.92 -13.60
N ARG A 84 -8.03 -2.13 -14.85
CA ARG A 84 -8.21 -1.14 -15.93
C ARG A 84 -9.66 -0.96 -16.31
N ASP A 85 -10.48 -2.01 -16.32
CA ASP A 85 -11.91 -1.90 -16.57
C ASP A 85 -12.63 -1.09 -15.48
N ILE A 86 -12.24 -1.26 -14.22
CA ILE A 86 -12.71 -0.39 -13.13
C ILE A 86 -12.37 1.07 -13.46
N HIS A 87 -11.12 1.37 -13.81
CA HIS A 87 -10.69 2.73 -14.17
C HIS A 87 -11.44 3.29 -15.38
N ARG A 88 -11.65 2.49 -16.43
CA ARG A 88 -12.41 2.87 -17.64
C ARG A 88 -13.86 3.19 -17.31
N HIS A 89 -14.51 2.37 -16.47
CA HIS A 89 -15.87 2.64 -16.02
C HIS A 89 -15.91 3.92 -15.19
N THR A 90 -15.08 4.02 -14.14
CA THR A 90 -15.09 5.18 -13.27
C THR A 90 -14.77 6.47 -14.01
N ALA A 91 -13.79 6.48 -14.91
CA ALA A 91 -13.45 7.68 -15.69
C ALA A 91 -14.64 8.25 -16.51
N ARG A 92 -15.59 7.39 -16.94
CA ARG A 92 -16.81 7.82 -17.65
C ARG A 92 -17.88 8.37 -16.71
N GLU A 93 -17.91 7.90 -15.47
CA GLU A 93 -18.88 8.28 -14.44
C GLU A 93 -18.50 9.53 -13.65
N LEU A 94 -17.25 10.01 -13.79
CA LEU A 94 -16.72 11.17 -13.05
C LEU A 94 -17.18 12.54 -13.58
N GLY A 95 -18.05 12.60 -14.59
CA GLY A 95 -18.40 13.89 -15.22
C GLY A 95 -17.16 14.56 -15.78
N GLU A 96 -16.85 15.80 -15.38
CA GLU A 96 -15.64 16.54 -15.78
C GLU A 96 -14.41 16.28 -14.87
N GLU A 97 -14.59 15.54 -13.77
CA GLU A 97 -13.49 15.22 -12.86
C GLU A 97 -12.55 14.15 -13.44
N ARG A 98 -11.39 14.00 -12.81
CA ARG A 98 -10.37 13.03 -13.21
C ARG A 98 -9.62 12.50 -12.01
N MET A 99 -8.84 11.46 -12.27
CA MET A 99 -8.05 10.76 -11.27
C MET A 99 -6.65 11.38 -11.18
N TRP A 100 -6.22 11.75 -9.98
CA TRP A 100 -4.86 12.23 -9.73
C TRP A 100 -3.83 11.10 -9.92
N PRO A 101 -2.80 11.28 -10.77
CA PRO A 101 -1.91 10.20 -11.19
C PRO A 101 -0.64 10.08 -10.33
N LEU A 102 -0.54 10.80 -9.21
CA LEU A 102 0.66 10.84 -8.36
C LEU A 102 0.31 10.48 -6.91
N SER A 103 1.26 9.90 -6.17
CA SER A 103 1.09 9.61 -4.74
C SER A 103 0.92 10.87 -3.89
N MET A 104 1.71 11.91 -4.17
CA MET A 104 1.64 13.18 -3.44
C MET A 104 0.55 14.08 -4.04
N PRO A 105 -0.38 14.59 -3.22
CA PRO A 105 -1.34 15.58 -3.68
C PRO A 105 -0.66 16.93 -3.93
N CYS A 106 -1.33 17.78 -4.69
CA CYS A 106 -0.97 19.17 -4.93
C CYS A 106 -2.25 20.02 -4.86
N TYR A 107 -2.12 21.33 -4.66
CA TYR A 107 -3.27 22.26 -4.66
C TYR A 107 -4.32 21.97 -3.56
N ILE A 108 -3.85 21.56 -2.38
CA ILE A 108 -4.69 21.51 -1.18
C ILE A 108 -4.33 22.68 -0.29
N ASP A 109 -5.24 23.63 -0.14
CA ASP A 109 -5.03 24.86 0.62
C ASP A 109 -4.98 24.59 2.14
N ASP A 110 -4.28 25.46 2.87
CA ASP A 110 -4.28 25.40 4.33
C ASP A 110 -5.68 25.65 4.89
N GLY A 111 -6.13 24.76 5.78
CA GLY A 111 -7.50 24.79 6.30
C GLY A 111 -8.59 24.36 5.31
N GLN A 112 -8.25 23.89 4.10
CA GLN A 112 -9.26 23.34 3.18
C GLN A 112 -10.01 22.18 3.85
N ASN A 113 -11.34 22.28 3.86
CA ASN A 113 -12.18 21.26 4.44
C ASN A 113 -12.24 20.05 3.50
N ILE A 114 -11.37 19.07 3.76
CA ILE A 114 -11.42 17.75 3.11
C ILE A 114 -12.59 16.98 3.72
N GLU A 115 -13.60 16.69 2.90
CA GLU A 115 -14.73 15.85 3.31
C GLU A 115 -14.26 14.42 3.54
N LEU A 116 -14.60 13.88 4.71
CA LEU A 116 -14.31 12.48 5.05
C LEU A 116 -15.22 11.56 4.26
N ALA A 117 -14.77 10.33 4.00
CA ALA A 117 -15.61 9.35 3.33
C ALA A 117 -16.93 9.10 4.07
N GLN A 118 -18.04 9.15 3.32
CA GLN A 118 -19.40 8.97 3.82
C GLN A 118 -19.91 7.56 3.49
N TYR A 119 -20.37 6.83 4.51
CA TYR A 119 -20.82 5.43 4.37
C TYR A 119 -22.29 5.22 4.79
N GLY A 120 -23.10 6.27 4.70
CA GLY A 120 -24.52 6.21 5.06
C GLY A 120 -24.78 6.28 6.56
N SER A 121 -26.01 5.90 6.95
CA SER A 121 -26.50 6.09 8.32
C SER A 121 -26.37 4.87 9.23
N SER A 122 -25.95 3.73 8.69
CA SER A 122 -25.79 2.51 9.50
C SER A 122 -24.74 2.69 10.59
N ASN A 123 -24.84 1.94 11.69
CA ASN A 123 -23.86 1.97 12.76
C ASN A 123 -22.46 1.63 12.26
N ALA A 124 -22.34 0.62 11.40
CA ALA A 124 -21.07 0.23 10.78
C ALA A 124 -20.52 1.32 9.83
N GLY A 125 -21.39 1.96 9.03
CA GLY A 125 -21.00 3.07 8.15
C GLY A 125 -20.54 4.29 8.94
N ARG A 126 -21.31 4.71 9.95
CA ARG A 126 -20.96 5.81 10.87
C ARG A 126 -19.67 5.54 11.63
N PHE A 127 -19.42 4.29 12.03
CA PHE A 127 -18.18 3.89 12.67
C PHE A 127 -16.97 4.08 11.73
N LYS A 128 -17.09 3.71 10.45
CA LYS A 128 -16.03 3.92 9.45
C LYS A 128 -15.74 5.41 9.21
N THR A 129 -16.77 6.26 9.19
CA THR A 129 -16.59 7.73 9.07
C THR A 129 -16.01 8.32 10.36
N LEU A 130 -16.45 7.88 11.54
CA LEU A 130 -15.91 8.34 12.82
C LEU A 130 -14.44 7.93 13.03
N TYR A 131 -14.04 6.74 12.57
CA TYR A 131 -12.64 6.34 12.53
C TYR A 131 -11.77 7.36 11.77
N ARG A 132 -12.24 7.81 10.60
CA ARG A 132 -11.58 8.82 9.76
C ARG A 132 -11.56 10.20 10.41
N GLU A 133 -12.62 10.56 11.14
CA GLU A 133 -12.64 11.78 11.96
C GLU A 133 -11.52 11.72 13.03
N GLY A 134 -11.32 10.56 13.66
CA GLY A 134 -10.18 10.36 14.56
C GLY A 134 -8.82 10.49 13.87
N LEU A 135 -8.66 9.91 12.67
CA LEU A 135 -7.41 10.06 11.90
C LEU A 135 -7.15 11.52 11.52
N LYS A 136 -8.19 12.26 11.12
CA LYS A 136 -8.12 13.70 10.82
C LYS A 136 -7.64 14.48 12.05
N ASN A 137 -8.21 14.21 13.22
CA ASN A 137 -7.88 14.94 14.44
C ASN A 137 -6.49 14.57 15.00
N ARG A 138 -6.04 13.33 14.82
CA ARG A 138 -4.72 12.85 15.27
C ARG A 138 -3.58 13.24 14.33
N TYR A 139 -3.80 13.19 13.03
CA TYR A 139 -2.73 13.27 12.02
C TYR A 139 -2.88 14.40 11.01
N GLY A 140 -4.05 15.05 10.96
CA GLY A 140 -4.42 15.99 9.92
C GLY A 140 -4.94 15.30 8.66
N ALA A 141 -5.97 15.88 8.05
CA ALA A 141 -6.59 15.34 6.84
C ALA A 141 -5.64 15.33 5.63
N LEU A 142 -4.73 16.30 5.54
CA LEU A 142 -3.82 16.43 4.40
C LEU A 142 -2.92 15.21 4.23
N MET A 143 -2.35 14.69 5.32
CA MET A 143 -1.51 13.49 5.30
C MET A 143 -2.25 12.27 4.74
N GLN A 144 -3.55 12.18 5.06
CA GLN A 144 -4.41 11.08 4.69
C GLN A 144 -4.91 11.15 3.23
N THR A 145 -4.55 12.22 2.49
CA THR A 145 -4.82 12.32 1.04
C THR A 145 -3.66 11.82 0.17
N ILE A 146 -2.54 11.41 0.79
CA ILE A 146 -1.47 10.69 0.10
C ILE A 146 -2.02 9.33 -0.33
N SER A 147 -1.83 8.99 -1.60
CA SER A 147 -2.30 7.73 -2.19
C SER A 147 -1.16 6.77 -2.51
N GLY A 148 -1.45 5.48 -2.53
CA GLY A 148 -0.52 4.43 -2.96
C GLY A 148 -1.18 3.24 -3.63
N VAL A 149 -0.37 2.21 -3.84
CA VAL A 149 -0.82 0.89 -4.31
C VAL A 149 -0.51 -0.13 -3.22
N HIS A 150 -1.47 -1.00 -2.93
CA HIS A 150 -1.23 -2.19 -2.13
C HIS A 150 -1.17 -3.41 -3.03
N TYR A 151 -0.14 -4.24 -2.81
CA TYR A 151 0.04 -5.51 -3.49
C TYR A 151 -0.20 -6.65 -2.51
N ASN A 152 -1.30 -7.38 -2.71
CA ASN A 152 -1.69 -8.54 -1.93
C ASN A 152 -1.14 -9.79 -2.61
N PHE A 153 -0.50 -10.68 -1.84
CA PHE A 153 0.20 -11.86 -2.38
C PHE A 153 0.05 -13.06 -1.46
N SER A 154 -0.22 -14.23 -2.05
CA SER A 154 -0.15 -15.51 -1.34
C SER A 154 0.51 -16.61 -2.16
N LEU A 155 1.29 -17.44 -1.46
CA LEU A 155 1.87 -18.65 -2.04
C LEU A 155 0.81 -19.77 -2.08
N PRO A 156 0.82 -20.61 -3.13
CA PRO A 156 -0.09 -21.75 -3.24
C PRO A 156 0.17 -22.76 -2.13
N MET A 157 -0.84 -23.57 -1.78
CA MET A 157 -0.68 -24.63 -0.79
C MET A 157 0.41 -25.65 -1.17
N ALA A 158 0.63 -25.84 -2.47
CA ALA A 158 1.71 -26.68 -3.01
C ALA A 158 3.10 -26.23 -2.52
N PHE A 159 3.32 -24.93 -2.33
CA PHE A 159 4.56 -24.40 -1.76
C PHE A 159 4.80 -24.96 -0.36
N TRP A 160 3.80 -24.80 0.51
CA TRP A 160 3.88 -25.19 1.92
C TRP A 160 3.93 -26.70 2.06
N GLN A 161 3.19 -27.45 1.26
CA GLN A 161 3.24 -28.92 1.20
C GLN A 161 4.65 -29.40 0.84
N ALA A 162 5.27 -28.84 -0.20
CA ALA A 162 6.60 -29.22 -0.64
C ALA A 162 7.71 -28.79 0.34
N LYS A 163 7.56 -27.61 0.97
CA LYS A 163 8.61 -27.02 1.81
C LYS A 163 8.55 -27.48 3.27
N CYS A 164 7.33 -27.60 3.81
CA CYS A 164 7.07 -27.81 5.23
C CYS A 164 6.39 -29.16 5.52
N GLY A 165 5.93 -29.90 4.51
CA GLY A 165 5.23 -31.17 4.69
C GLY A 165 3.84 -31.03 5.32
N VAL A 166 3.23 -29.84 5.25
CA VAL A 166 1.86 -29.62 5.74
C VAL A 166 0.86 -30.37 4.86
N GLN A 167 -0.30 -30.77 5.40
CA GLN A 167 -1.34 -31.44 4.63
C GLN A 167 -2.33 -30.43 4.04
N ASP A 168 -2.78 -29.49 4.85
CA ASP A 168 -3.78 -28.49 4.53
C ASP A 168 -3.52 -27.19 5.30
N ALA A 169 -4.28 -26.14 4.98
CA ALA A 169 -4.12 -24.81 5.57
C ALA A 169 -4.39 -24.76 7.08
N GLU A 170 -5.34 -25.56 7.58
CA GLU A 170 -5.75 -25.52 8.99
C GLU A 170 -4.74 -26.27 9.85
N SER A 171 -4.36 -27.49 9.45
CA SER A 171 -3.33 -28.28 10.16
C SER A 171 -1.93 -27.67 10.03
N GLY A 172 -1.66 -26.96 8.93
CA GLY A 172 -0.38 -26.31 8.64
C GLY A 172 -0.26 -24.85 9.08
N LYS A 173 -1.27 -24.26 9.72
CA LYS A 173 -1.35 -22.80 9.93
C LYS A 173 -0.15 -22.18 10.65
N GLU A 174 0.46 -22.90 11.59
CA GLU A 174 1.64 -22.44 12.32
C GLU A 174 2.86 -22.35 11.39
N ALA A 175 3.10 -23.38 10.58
CA ALA A 175 4.22 -23.41 9.62
C ALA A 175 4.05 -22.37 8.51
N ILE A 176 2.82 -22.20 8.00
CA ILE A 176 2.48 -21.17 7.00
C ILE A 176 2.70 -19.77 7.59
N SER A 177 2.20 -19.52 8.81
CA SER A 177 2.37 -18.23 9.48
C SER A 177 3.84 -17.92 9.76
N ALA A 178 4.62 -18.92 10.19
CA ALA A 178 6.07 -18.76 10.37
C ALA A 178 6.78 -18.42 9.04
N GLY A 179 6.34 -19.02 7.93
CA GLY A 179 6.82 -18.71 6.58
C GLY A 179 6.51 -17.28 6.14
N TYR A 180 5.30 -16.79 6.38
CA TYR A 180 4.96 -15.40 6.07
C TYR A 180 5.63 -14.39 7.01
N PHE A 181 5.86 -14.73 8.28
CA PHE A 181 6.68 -13.87 9.15
C PHE A 181 8.14 -13.84 8.71
N ARG A 182 8.70 -14.95 8.23
CA ARG A 182 10.02 -14.96 7.58
C ARG A 182 10.04 -14.01 6.38
N LEU A 183 9.03 -14.06 5.51
CA LEU A 183 8.86 -13.10 4.41
C LEU A 183 8.90 -11.67 4.92
N ILE A 184 8.05 -11.34 5.91
CA ILE A 184 7.95 -10.00 6.47
C ILE A 184 9.30 -9.54 7.02
N ARG A 185 10.03 -10.40 7.75
CA ARG A 185 11.35 -10.08 8.29
C ARG A 185 12.36 -9.74 7.20
N ASN A 186 12.39 -10.50 6.11
CA ASN A 186 13.25 -10.20 4.96
C ASN A 186 12.78 -8.95 4.21
N TYR A 187 11.48 -8.70 4.13
CA TYR A 187 10.93 -7.47 3.57
C TYR A 187 11.42 -6.24 4.35
N TYR A 188 11.42 -6.28 5.70
CA TYR A 188 11.98 -5.18 6.49
C TYR A 188 13.47 -4.96 6.21
N ARG A 189 14.26 -6.03 6.02
CA ARG A 189 15.70 -5.94 5.76
C ARG A 189 16.06 -5.44 4.35
N PHE A 190 15.31 -5.87 3.34
CA PHE A 190 15.70 -5.71 1.93
C PHE A 190 14.65 -4.98 1.06
N GLY A 191 13.45 -4.74 1.58
CA GLY A 191 12.34 -4.13 0.85
C GLY A 191 12.55 -2.67 0.46
N TRP A 192 13.62 -2.02 0.93
CA TRP A 192 14.08 -0.73 0.42
C TRP A 192 14.35 -0.74 -1.09
N VAL A 193 14.56 -1.91 -1.70
CA VAL A 193 14.68 -2.06 -3.16
C VAL A 193 13.41 -1.58 -3.89
N ILE A 194 12.24 -1.68 -3.26
CA ILE A 194 10.96 -1.25 -3.83
C ILE A 194 10.93 0.26 -4.03
N PRO A 195 11.11 1.12 -2.99
CA PRO A 195 11.17 2.55 -3.22
C PRO A 195 12.41 2.96 -4.03
N TYR A 196 13.49 2.17 -4.10
CA TYR A 196 14.59 2.48 -5.00
C TYR A 196 14.16 2.41 -6.47
N LEU A 197 13.55 1.29 -6.88
CA LEU A 197 13.14 1.07 -8.28
C LEU A 197 11.89 1.87 -8.64
N PHE A 198 10.87 1.83 -7.78
CA PHE A 198 9.51 2.26 -8.07
C PHE A 198 9.01 3.43 -7.21
N GLY A 199 9.84 3.99 -6.33
CA GLY A 199 9.49 5.24 -5.66
C GLY A 199 9.24 6.34 -6.70
N ALA A 200 8.14 7.06 -6.57
CA ALA A 200 7.69 8.04 -7.56
C ALA A 200 7.23 9.36 -6.93
N SER A 201 7.68 9.63 -5.69
CA SER A 201 7.37 10.85 -4.95
C SER A 201 8.63 11.58 -4.45
N PRO A 202 9.56 11.99 -5.34
CA PRO A 202 10.80 12.69 -4.95
C PRO A 202 10.57 14.16 -4.55
N ALA A 203 9.36 14.67 -4.79
CA ALA A 203 8.97 16.07 -4.59
C ALA A 203 7.64 16.16 -3.84
N ILE A 204 7.42 17.32 -3.21
CA ILE A 204 6.21 17.65 -2.46
C ILE A 204 5.80 19.10 -2.72
N CYS A 205 4.48 19.36 -2.72
CA CYS A 205 3.97 20.72 -2.88
C CYS A 205 4.20 21.54 -1.59
N SER A 206 4.47 22.84 -1.72
CA SER A 206 4.57 23.75 -0.57
C SER A 206 3.34 23.71 0.34
N SER A 207 2.16 23.51 -0.25
CA SER A 207 0.90 23.43 0.47
C SER A 207 0.86 22.25 1.44
N PHE A 208 1.61 21.18 1.15
CA PHE A 208 1.72 20.02 2.02
C PHE A 208 2.52 20.28 3.29
N LEU A 209 3.50 21.19 3.22
CA LEU A 209 4.30 21.56 4.39
C LEU A 209 3.52 22.50 5.33
N GLN A 210 2.43 23.14 4.88
CA GLN A 210 1.61 24.08 5.67
C GLN A 210 2.45 25.09 6.48
N GLY A 211 3.54 25.59 5.89
CA GLY A 211 4.46 26.53 6.54
C GLY A 211 5.37 25.92 7.63
N LYS A 212 5.29 24.60 7.89
CA LYS A 212 6.20 23.91 8.82
C LYS A 212 7.60 23.81 8.21
N GLU A 213 8.60 24.20 8.99
CA GLU A 213 10.00 24.02 8.61
C GLU A 213 10.38 22.54 8.68
N SER A 214 11.11 22.06 7.67
CA SER A 214 11.70 20.73 7.66
C SER A 214 13.21 20.83 7.78
N ALA A 215 13.81 19.93 8.56
CA ALA A 215 15.26 19.80 8.65
C ALA A 215 15.87 19.15 7.38
N LEU A 216 15.04 18.64 6.47
CA LEU A 216 15.51 18.08 5.21
C LEU A 216 16.03 19.19 4.29
N PRO A 217 17.16 18.97 3.58
CA PRO A 217 17.80 19.97 2.72
C PRO A 217 17.08 20.09 1.37
N PHE A 218 15.82 20.52 1.40
CA PHE A 218 15.01 20.68 0.19
C PHE A 218 15.60 21.72 -0.76
N GLU A 219 15.66 21.36 -2.04
CA GLU A 219 15.72 22.33 -3.13
C GLU A 219 14.30 22.85 -3.40
N LYS A 220 14.21 24.11 -3.84
CA LYS A 220 12.94 24.78 -4.13
C LYS A 220 12.96 25.31 -5.56
N THR A 221 11.86 25.11 -6.27
CA THR A 221 11.64 25.72 -7.58
C THR A 221 10.83 27.02 -7.44
N GLU A 222 10.82 27.84 -8.49
CA GLU A 222 10.07 29.11 -8.51
C GLU A 222 8.55 28.90 -8.37
N CYS A 223 8.02 27.76 -8.81
CA CYS A 223 6.61 27.40 -8.68
C CYS A 223 6.23 26.83 -7.30
N GLY A 224 7.14 26.85 -6.32
CA GLY A 224 6.87 26.47 -4.94
C GLY A 224 6.95 24.96 -4.66
N MET A 225 7.40 24.14 -5.61
CA MET A 225 7.69 22.72 -5.38
C MET A 225 8.98 22.56 -4.57
N TYR A 226 8.94 21.69 -3.56
CA TYR A 226 10.08 21.26 -2.76
C TYR A 226 10.49 19.86 -3.20
N TYR A 227 11.78 19.59 -3.38
CA TYR A 227 12.27 18.25 -3.73
C TYR A 227 13.65 17.98 -3.14
N LEU A 228 13.98 16.70 -3.04
CA LEU A 228 15.34 16.25 -2.74
C LEU A 228 15.94 15.65 -4.01
N PRO A 229 17.15 16.07 -4.43
CA PRO A 229 17.70 15.73 -5.75
C PRO A 229 17.86 14.22 -5.96
N TYR A 230 18.04 13.46 -4.88
CA TYR A 230 18.27 12.01 -4.92
C TYR A 230 17.19 11.19 -4.21
N ALA A 231 16.12 11.82 -3.72
CA ALA A 231 15.03 11.09 -3.08
C ALA A 231 14.31 10.19 -4.07
N THR A 232 13.68 9.15 -3.53
CA THR A 232 12.87 8.22 -4.30
C THR A 232 11.39 8.27 -3.93
N SER A 233 11.06 8.15 -2.64
CA SER A 233 9.67 8.12 -2.17
C SER A 233 9.50 8.90 -0.86
N LEU A 234 9.25 10.21 -0.95
CA LEU A 234 8.91 11.02 0.22
C LEU A 234 7.60 10.57 0.87
N ARG A 235 6.73 9.84 0.15
CA ARG A 235 5.51 9.23 0.70
C ARG A 235 5.81 8.29 1.87
N LEU A 236 6.95 7.61 1.82
CA LEU A 236 7.41 6.71 2.88
C LEU A 236 8.28 7.39 3.94
N SER A 237 8.54 8.69 3.81
CA SER A 237 9.32 9.47 4.78
C SER A 237 8.47 9.95 5.96
N ASP A 238 9.13 10.57 6.94
CA ASP A 238 8.50 11.31 8.07
C ASP A 238 7.64 12.51 7.65
N LEU A 239 7.69 12.92 6.39
CA LEU A 239 6.77 13.91 5.83
C LEU A 239 5.55 13.29 5.16
N GLY A 240 5.61 12.00 4.88
CA GLY A 240 4.52 11.25 4.26
C GLY A 240 3.65 10.59 5.32
N TYR A 241 3.44 9.29 5.18
CA TYR A 241 2.45 8.55 5.98
C TYR A 241 3.04 7.92 7.27
N THR A 242 4.29 8.20 7.65
CA THR A 242 4.88 7.58 8.85
C THR A 242 4.45 8.32 10.11
N ASN A 243 3.98 7.57 11.11
CA ASN A 243 3.61 8.12 12.40
C ASN A 243 4.62 7.73 13.48
N LYS A 244 5.28 8.73 14.07
CA LYS A 244 6.28 8.56 15.14
C LYS A 244 5.68 7.99 16.42
N SER A 245 4.41 8.23 16.73
CA SER A 245 3.79 7.67 17.95
C SER A 245 3.68 6.14 17.91
N GLN A 246 3.78 5.52 16.72
CA GLN A 246 3.65 4.07 16.55
C GLN A 246 4.99 3.33 16.57
N SER A 247 6.14 4.02 16.48
CA SER A 247 7.45 3.34 16.44
C SER A 247 7.80 2.64 17.76
N ASN A 248 7.16 3.02 18.86
CA ASN A 248 7.41 2.48 20.20
C ASN A 248 6.44 1.36 20.61
N LEU A 249 5.59 0.88 19.69
CA LEU A 249 4.58 -0.15 20.00
C LEU A 249 5.17 -1.54 20.29
N GLY A 250 6.45 -1.77 20.00
CA GLY A 250 7.13 -3.04 20.27
C GLY A 250 6.53 -4.25 19.54
N ILE A 251 5.82 -4.01 18.43
CA ILE A 251 5.24 -5.05 17.59
C ILE A 251 6.38 -5.67 16.77
N THR A 252 6.52 -7.00 16.88
CA THR A 252 7.54 -7.78 16.17
C THR A 252 6.91 -8.84 15.29
N PHE A 253 7.70 -9.43 14.39
CA PHE A 253 7.24 -10.33 13.33
C PHE A 253 7.93 -11.69 13.45
N ASN A 254 7.95 -12.25 14.66
CA ASN A 254 8.63 -13.52 14.96
C ASN A 254 7.62 -14.66 15.09
N ASP A 255 6.53 -14.43 15.82
CA ASP A 255 5.49 -15.41 16.11
C ASP A 255 4.09 -14.77 16.03
N LEU A 256 3.08 -15.57 15.66
CA LEU A 256 1.71 -15.12 15.45
C LEU A 256 1.03 -14.64 16.73
N ASN A 257 1.16 -15.39 17.82
CA ASN A 257 0.50 -15.04 19.07
C ASN A 257 1.12 -13.77 19.64
N THR A 258 2.45 -13.67 19.63
CA THR A 258 3.14 -12.47 20.12
C THR A 258 2.83 -11.22 19.29
N TYR A 259 2.72 -11.35 17.96
CA TYR A 259 2.29 -10.27 17.07
C TYR A 259 0.87 -9.80 17.42
N VAL A 260 -0.09 -10.74 17.51
CA VAL A 260 -1.49 -10.41 17.82
C VAL A 260 -1.63 -9.82 19.22
N ASP A 261 -0.94 -10.36 20.21
CA ASP A 261 -0.96 -9.83 21.58
C ASP A 261 -0.39 -8.41 21.65
N ALA A 262 0.68 -8.12 20.89
CA ALA A 262 1.21 -6.77 20.80
C ALA A 262 0.22 -5.80 20.13
N LEU A 263 -0.41 -6.20 19.03
CA LEU A 263 -1.43 -5.40 18.35
C LEU A 263 -2.67 -5.15 19.23
N LYS A 264 -3.19 -6.20 19.89
CA LYS A 264 -4.31 -6.09 20.84
C LYS A 264 -3.99 -5.26 22.07
N ARG A 265 -2.73 -5.21 22.50
CA ARG A 265 -2.28 -4.28 23.55
C ARG A 265 -2.24 -2.86 23.02
N ALA A 266 -1.73 -2.62 21.81
CA ALA A 266 -1.65 -1.28 21.22
C ALA A 266 -3.02 -0.60 21.11
N ILE A 267 -4.06 -1.33 20.66
CA ILE A 267 -5.45 -0.80 20.59
C ILE A 267 -6.08 -0.52 21.96
N LYS A 268 -5.51 -1.06 23.06
CA LYS A 268 -6.00 -0.87 24.44
C LYS A 268 -5.11 0.07 25.28
N THR A 269 -4.02 0.57 24.71
CA THR A 269 -3.06 1.41 25.43
C THR A 269 -3.49 2.87 25.31
N PRO A 270 -3.84 3.58 26.39
CA PRO A 270 -4.19 5.00 26.34
C PRO A 270 -3.04 5.85 25.81
N SER A 271 -3.36 6.94 25.10
CA SER A 271 -2.41 7.96 24.67
C SER A 271 -2.73 9.29 25.35
N GLU A 272 -1.75 9.89 26.02
CA GLU A 272 -1.91 11.22 26.64
C GLU A 272 -2.19 12.28 25.56
N GLU A 273 -1.43 12.26 24.47
CA GLU A 273 -1.61 13.16 23.31
C GLU A 273 -3.04 13.09 22.74
N TYR A 274 -3.59 11.88 22.59
CA TYR A 274 -4.94 11.75 22.02
C TYR A 274 -6.04 11.95 23.05
N ALA A 275 -5.75 11.79 24.34
CA ALA A 275 -6.66 12.18 25.40
C ALA A 275 -6.84 13.70 25.47
N GLU A 276 -5.79 14.49 25.18
CA GLU A 276 -5.87 15.96 25.12
C GLU A 276 -6.79 16.48 24.00
N ILE A 277 -6.89 15.77 22.87
CA ILE A 277 -7.87 16.05 21.81
C ILE A 277 -9.31 15.90 22.36
N GLY A 278 -9.51 14.95 23.27
CA GLY A 278 -10.80 14.58 23.82
C GLY A 278 -11.58 13.59 22.95
N LEU A 279 -12.52 12.87 23.55
CA LEU A 279 -13.37 11.91 22.82
C LEU A 279 -14.55 12.61 22.10
N MET A 280 -15.07 13.66 22.71
CA MET A 280 -16.20 14.44 22.20
C MET A 280 -15.98 15.94 22.45
N LYS A 281 -16.52 16.76 21.54
CA LYS A 281 -16.58 18.22 21.69
C LYS A 281 -17.93 18.72 21.16
N ASP A 282 -18.59 19.57 21.94
CA ASP A 282 -19.91 20.15 21.60
C ASP A 282 -20.95 19.09 21.16
N GLY A 283 -20.95 17.92 21.81
CA GLY A 283 -21.87 16.82 21.53
C GLY A 283 -21.54 15.98 20.29
N LYS A 284 -20.38 16.20 19.65
CA LYS A 284 -19.89 15.41 18.51
C LYS A 284 -18.69 14.57 18.91
N HIS A 285 -18.67 13.31 18.48
CA HIS A 285 -17.48 12.45 18.62
C HIS A 285 -16.36 12.94 17.69
N LEU A 286 -15.14 12.96 18.22
CA LEU A 286 -13.92 13.36 17.50
C LEU A 286 -13.06 12.17 17.08
N GLN A 287 -13.26 11.02 17.72
CA GLN A 287 -12.49 9.79 17.53
C GLN A 287 -13.24 8.61 18.17
N LEU A 288 -12.85 7.38 17.84
CA LEU A 288 -13.45 6.16 18.42
C LEU A 288 -13.09 5.98 19.90
N ASN A 289 -11.81 6.18 20.23
CA ASN A 289 -11.25 6.12 21.57
C ASN A 289 -10.02 7.04 21.66
N THR A 290 -9.37 7.10 22.82
CA THR A 290 -8.15 7.87 23.07
C THR A 290 -6.92 6.98 23.22
N ASN A 291 -6.95 5.76 22.66
CA ASN A 291 -5.84 4.82 22.70
C ASN A 291 -4.85 5.09 21.56
N VAL A 292 -3.62 4.58 21.67
CA VAL A 292 -2.54 4.75 20.68
C VAL A 292 -3.00 4.34 19.27
N LEU A 293 -3.85 3.32 19.17
CA LEU A 293 -4.56 2.98 17.95
C LEU A 293 -6.06 2.95 18.25
N GLN A 294 -6.90 3.56 17.39
CA GLN A 294 -8.35 3.43 17.50
C GLN A 294 -8.79 2.00 17.22
N ILE A 295 -8.28 1.44 16.12
CA ILE A 295 -8.50 0.07 15.66
C ILE A 295 -7.22 -0.45 15.01
N GLU A 296 -7.17 -1.75 14.73
CA GLU A 296 -5.99 -2.42 14.15
C GLU A 296 -5.55 -1.84 12.81
N ASN A 297 -6.50 -1.35 12.01
CA ASN A 297 -6.22 -0.76 10.69
C ASN A 297 -5.39 0.52 10.77
N GLU A 298 -5.32 1.17 11.94
CA GLU A 298 -4.51 2.38 12.16
C GLU A 298 -3.00 2.09 12.25
N LEU A 299 -2.60 0.82 12.47
CA LEU A 299 -1.19 0.45 12.57
C LEU A 299 -0.48 0.63 11.22
N TYR A 300 0.20 1.75 11.01
CA TYR A 300 0.97 1.95 9.79
C TYR A 300 2.17 1.01 9.73
N ALA A 301 2.17 0.13 8.75
CA ALA A 301 3.26 -0.79 8.47
C ALA A 301 3.48 -0.90 6.94
N PRO A 302 4.74 -0.96 6.47
CA PRO A 302 5.05 -1.07 5.05
C PRO A 302 4.65 -2.44 4.45
N ILE A 303 4.42 -3.43 5.31
CA ILE A 303 3.88 -4.75 4.97
C ILE A 303 3.04 -5.27 6.15
N ARG A 304 1.93 -5.95 5.88
CA ARG A 304 1.03 -6.50 6.92
C ARG A 304 0.71 -7.98 6.67
N PRO A 305 0.64 -8.81 7.74
CA PRO A 305 0.04 -10.14 7.65
C PRO A 305 -1.48 -10.02 7.62
N LYS A 306 -2.14 -10.81 6.77
CA LYS A 306 -3.58 -10.70 6.53
C LYS A 306 -4.26 -12.06 6.46
N ARG A 307 -5.56 -12.03 6.75
CA ARG A 307 -6.53 -13.10 6.53
C ARG A 307 -7.89 -12.47 6.29
N VAL A 308 -8.69 -13.07 5.41
CA VAL A 308 -10.06 -12.60 5.17
C VAL A 308 -10.88 -12.78 6.47
N THR A 309 -11.46 -11.68 6.93
CA THR A 309 -12.31 -11.62 8.12
C THR A 309 -13.71 -12.17 7.83
N ARG A 310 -14.32 -12.83 8.80
CA ARG A 310 -15.75 -13.12 8.81
C ARG A 310 -16.54 -11.90 9.28
N ASP A 311 -17.86 -11.90 9.07
CA ASP A 311 -18.73 -10.81 9.53
C ASP A 311 -18.58 -10.61 11.06
N GLY A 312 -18.27 -9.37 11.45
CA GLY A 312 -18.04 -8.99 12.85
C GLY A 312 -16.70 -9.44 13.45
N GLU A 313 -15.83 -10.09 12.68
CA GLU A 313 -14.51 -10.55 13.13
C GLU A 313 -13.45 -9.45 12.96
N SER A 314 -12.64 -9.19 13.99
CA SER A 314 -11.50 -8.28 13.87
C SER A 314 -10.36 -8.91 13.04
N PRO A 315 -9.48 -8.11 12.40
CA PRO A 315 -8.35 -8.67 11.66
C PRO A 315 -7.44 -9.58 12.51
N SER A 316 -7.20 -9.22 13.78
CA SER A 316 -6.38 -10.01 14.69
C SER A 316 -7.06 -11.29 15.16
N ASP A 317 -8.38 -11.29 15.32
CA ASP A 317 -9.13 -12.52 15.60
C ASP A 317 -9.10 -13.49 14.41
N ALA A 318 -9.22 -12.96 13.18
CA ALA A 318 -9.08 -13.77 11.98
C ALA A 318 -7.69 -14.43 11.93
N LEU A 319 -6.62 -13.65 12.17
CA LEU A 319 -5.25 -14.15 12.25
C LEU A 319 -5.09 -15.24 13.32
N LEU A 320 -5.62 -15.07 14.53
CA LEU A 320 -5.56 -16.12 15.58
C LEU A 320 -6.32 -17.38 15.17
N ARG A 321 -7.47 -17.22 14.52
CA ARG A 321 -8.31 -18.36 14.10
C ARG A 321 -7.57 -19.24 13.10
N GLY A 322 -7.13 -18.66 11.99
CA GLY A 322 -6.64 -19.42 10.83
C GLY A 322 -5.16 -19.24 10.50
N GLY A 323 -4.40 -18.46 11.27
CA GLY A 323 -3.05 -18.06 10.87
C GLY A 323 -3.02 -17.05 9.73
N ILE A 324 -1.84 -16.74 9.23
CA ILE A 324 -1.65 -15.82 8.10
C ILE A 324 -2.05 -16.52 6.80
N GLU A 325 -2.87 -15.86 5.98
CA GLU A 325 -3.35 -16.36 4.70
C GLU A 325 -2.59 -15.74 3.52
N TYR A 326 -2.36 -14.44 3.59
CA TYR A 326 -1.65 -13.66 2.58
C TYR A 326 -0.91 -12.48 3.23
N ILE A 327 -0.05 -11.82 2.46
CA ILE A 327 0.63 -10.59 2.86
C ILE A 327 0.17 -9.42 2.00
N GLU A 328 0.11 -8.24 2.60
CA GLU A 328 -0.24 -6.98 1.96
C GLU A 328 0.98 -6.07 1.99
N VAL A 329 1.61 -5.84 0.84
CA VAL A 329 2.71 -4.89 0.64
C VAL A 329 2.13 -3.51 0.39
N ARG A 330 2.54 -2.50 1.18
CA ARG A 330 1.92 -1.16 1.20
C ARG A 330 2.88 -0.03 0.79
N SER A 331 4.09 -0.39 0.37
CA SER A 331 5.19 0.56 0.08
C SER A 331 5.26 1.05 -1.36
N LEU A 332 4.34 0.66 -2.25
CA LEU A 332 4.35 1.17 -3.61
C LEU A 332 3.75 2.57 -3.67
N ASP A 333 4.47 3.48 -4.30
CA ASP A 333 3.89 4.73 -4.79
C ASP A 333 3.02 4.44 -6.02
N ILE A 334 2.11 5.36 -6.34
CA ILE A 334 1.40 5.36 -7.61
C ILE A 334 2.43 5.45 -8.74
N ASN A 335 2.38 4.53 -9.69
CA ASN A 335 3.17 4.59 -10.91
C ASN A 335 2.61 5.69 -11.82
N PRO A 336 3.32 6.82 -11.98
CA PRO A 336 2.82 7.94 -12.75
C PRO A 336 2.86 7.68 -14.27
N PHE A 337 3.49 6.58 -14.70
CA PHE A 337 3.63 6.17 -16.10
C PHE A 337 2.59 5.13 -16.52
N SER A 338 1.64 4.80 -15.65
CA SER A 338 0.52 3.91 -15.93
C SER A 338 -0.81 4.62 -15.62
N PRO A 339 -1.82 4.56 -16.51
CA PRO A 339 -3.13 5.15 -16.26
C PRO A 339 -3.90 4.47 -15.10
N ILE A 340 -3.47 3.28 -14.69
CA ILE A 340 -4.06 2.53 -13.56
C ILE A 340 -3.16 2.56 -12.31
N GLY A 341 -2.08 3.36 -12.32
CA GLY A 341 -1.20 3.56 -11.17
C GLY A 341 -0.28 2.38 -10.83
N VAL A 342 -0.29 1.30 -11.63
CA VAL A 342 0.59 0.12 -11.50
C VAL A 342 0.74 -0.57 -12.85
N ASP A 343 1.80 -1.35 -13.07
CA ASP A 343 2.00 -2.15 -14.29
C ASP A 343 2.51 -3.57 -14.00
N GLU A 344 2.60 -4.38 -15.05
CA GLU A 344 3.06 -5.77 -14.97
C GLU A 344 4.52 -5.91 -14.51
N GLN A 345 5.39 -4.93 -14.80
CA GLN A 345 6.80 -4.99 -14.40
C GLN A 345 6.90 -4.93 -12.87
N GLN A 346 6.11 -4.06 -12.24
CA GLN A 346 6.02 -3.96 -10.79
C GLN A 346 5.47 -5.26 -10.18
N VAL A 347 4.37 -5.80 -10.72
CA VAL A 347 3.75 -7.03 -10.20
C VAL A 347 4.72 -8.22 -10.29
N ARG A 348 5.35 -8.41 -11.46
CA ARG A 348 6.30 -9.51 -11.68
C ARG A 348 7.53 -9.38 -10.79
N PHE A 349 8.06 -8.16 -10.61
CA PHE A 349 9.14 -7.95 -9.65
C PHE A 349 8.74 -8.34 -8.22
N LEU A 350 7.54 -7.96 -7.79
CA LEU A 350 7.07 -8.25 -6.43
C LEU A 350 6.89 -9.75 -6.22
N ASP A 351 6.41 -10.51 -7.20
CA ASP A 351 6.41 -11.98 -7.11
C ASP A 351 7.80 -12.54 -6.82
N LEU A 352 8.79 -12.16 -7.63
CA LEU A 352 10.17 -12.62 -7.49
C LEU A 352 10.70 -12.28 -6.10
N PHE A 353 10.48 -11.03 -5.68
CA PHE A 353 10.96 -10.54 -4.40
C PHE A 353 10.26 -11.21 -3.20
N MET A 354 8.94 -11.46 -3.27
CA MET A 354 8.19 -12.15 -2.20
C MET A 354 8.60 -13.61 -2.07
N ILE A 355 8.78 -14.32 -3.20
CA ILE A 355 9.29 -15.69 -3.20
C ILE A 355 10.69 -15.73 -2.59
N TRP A 356 11.58 -14.83 -3.01
CA TRP A 356 12.92 -14.72 -2.43
C TRP A 356 12.87 -14.45 -0.92
N CYS A 357 11.99 -13.57 -0.46
CA CYS A 357 11.83 -13.25 0.96
C CYS A 357 11.35 -14.47 1.79
N VAL A 358 10.55 -15.38 1.25
CA VAL A 358 10.20 -16.64 1.95
C VAL A 358 11.35 -17.64 1.94
N LEU A 359 12.12 -17.69 0.86
CA LEU A 359 13.23 -18.64 0.73
C LEU A 359 14.42 -18.29 1.60
N ALA A 360 14.76 -17.00 1.68
CA ALA A 360 15.88 -16.50 2.45
C ALA A 360 15.69 -16.75 3.95
N ASP A 361 16.71 -17.30 4.62
CA ASP A 361 16.66 -17.46 6.06
C ASP A 361 16.65 -16.10 6.75
N ALA A 362 15.63 -15.88 7.58
CA ALA A 362 15.47 -14.65 8.35
C ALA A 362 15.48 -14.98 9.85
N PRO A 363 16.62 -14.78 10.55
CA PRO A 363 16.63 -14.77 12.00
C PRO A 363 15.52 -13.90 12.57
N GLU A 364 15.00 -14.27 13.74
CA GLU A 364 14.08 -13.42 14.50
C GLU A 364 14.68 -12.03 14.73
N MET A 365 13.82 -11.02 14.76
CA MET A 365 14.23 -9.63 14.96
C MET A 365 13.60 -9.08 16.24
N SER A 366 14.43 -8.45 17.07
CA SER A 366 13.91 -7.61 18.15
C SER A 366 13.28 -6.33 17.59
N SER A 367 12.53 -5.62 18.43
CA SER A 367 12.01 -4.29 18.09
C SER A 367 13.14 -3.32 17.71
N ASP A 368 14.28 -3.39 18.40
CA ASP A 368 15.45 -2.56 18.10
C ASP A 368 16.06 -2.90 16.74
N GLU A 369 16.15 -4.19 16.39
CA GLU A 369 16.64 -4.60 15.07
C GLU A 369 15.67 -4.14 13.96
N LEU A 370 14.36 -4.24 14.18
CA LEU A 370 13.36 -3.70 13.25
C LEU A 370 13.54 -2.19 13.05
N LEU A 371 13.77 -1.42 14.12
CA LEU A 371 14.10 0.00 14.01
C LEU A 371 15.41 0.22 13.24
N CYS A 372 16.43 -0.60 13.48
CA CYS A 372 17.69 -0.53 12.72
C CYS A 372 17.49 -0.71 11.22
N THR A 373 16.61 -1.64 10.79
CA THR A 373 16.34 -1.84 9.35
C THR A 373 15.83 -0.59 8.65
N ARG A 374 15.10 0.29 9.37
CA ARG A 374 14.62 1.57 8.83
C ARG A 374 15.74 2.51 8.41
N THR A 375 16.96 2.33 8.92
CA THR A 375 18.12 3.15 8.52
C THR A 375 18.39 3.04 7.02
N ASN A 376 18.34 1.82 6.46
CA ASN A 376 18.53 1.63 5.02
C ASN A 376 17.33 2.15 4.22
N TRP A 377 16.11 1.93 4.71
CA TRP A 377 14.91 2.50 4.10
C TRP A 377 15.02 4.02 4.01
N ASN A 378 15.35 4.72 5.10
CA ASN A 378 15.46 6.18 5.14
C ASN A 378 16.56 6.70 4.21
N ARG A 379 17.72 6.02 4.13
CA ARG A 379 18.77 6.36 3.15
C ARG A 379 18.25 6.27 1.73
N VAL A 380 17.54 5.20 1.40
CA VAL A 380 17.00 5.00 0.04
C VAL A 380 15.87 5.99 -0.26
N ILE A 381 14.96 6.20 0.68
CA ILE A 381 13.83 7.12 0.56
C ILE A 381 14.32 8.56 0.29
N LEU A 382 15.30 9.04 1.05
CA LEU A 382 15.73 10.43 1.01
C LEU A 382 16.86 10.70 0.01
N GLU A 383 17.72 9.71 -0.26
CA GLU A 383 18.88 9.88 -1.13
C GLU A 383 19.29 8.62 -1.92
N GLY A 384 18.36 7.70 -2.19
CA GLY A 384 18.62 6.41 -2.83
C GLY A 384 19.31 6.47 -4.19
N ARG A 385 19.15 7.57 -4.93
CA ARG A 385 19.80 7.77 -6.24
C ARG A 385 21.19 8.41 -6.15
N LYS A 386 21.66 8.74 -4.95
CA LYS A 386 22.93 9.45 -4.76
C LYS A 386 24.10 8.57 -5.19
N PRO A 387 24.99 9.05 -6.09
CA PRO A 387 26.18 8.30 -6.48
C PRO A 387 27.05 7.91 -5.29
N GLY A 388 27.44 6.65 -5.22
CA GLY A 388 28.28 6.13 -4.14
C GLY A 388 27.54 5.87 -2.81
N LEU A 389 26.20 5.92 -2.77
CA LEU A 389 25.43 5.57 -1.58
C LEU A 389 25.77 4.15 -1.10
N THR A 390 25.98 4.02 0.21
CA THR A 390 26.25 2.74 0.88
C THR A 390 25.16 2.39 1.88
N LEU A 391 24.92 1.09 2.04
CA LEU A 391 24.01 0.48 3.02
C LEU A 391 24.80 -0.26 4.10
N GLY A 392 24.15 -0.52 5.23
CA GLY A 392 24.71 -1.28 6.37
C GLY A 392 23.82 -2.46 6.75
N MET A 393 24.36 -3.42 7.52
CA MET A 393 23.55 -4.49 8.13
C MET A 393 22.99 -4.00 9.46
N GLY A 394 21.66 -3.95 9.61
CA GLY A 394 21.03 -3.40 10.81
C GLY A 394 21.52 -1.98 11.12
N CYS A 395 22.06 -1.76 12.33
CA CYS A 395 22.59 -0.48 12.79
C CYS A 395 24.12 -0.33 12.56
N GLU A 396 24.75 -1.26 11.85
CA GLU A 396 26.18 -1.16 11.55
C GLU A 396 26.51 0.03 10.63
N THR A 397 27.79 0.42 10.62
CA THR A 397 28.28 1.47 9.73
C THR A 397 28.07 1.07 8.26
N ALA A 398 27.60 2.01 7.45
CA ALA A 398 27.35 1.77 6.04
C ALA A 398 28.66 1.52 5.29
N GLN A 399 28.75 0.39 4.59
CA GLN A 399 29.97 -0.02 3.90
C GLN A 399 29.70 -0.81 2.61
N HIS A 400 28.45 -1.16 2.32
CA HIS A 400 28.09 -1.94 1.14
C HIS A 400 27.49 -1.02 0.07
N PRO A 401 28.12 -0.81 -1.10
CA PRO A 401 27.56 0.02 -2.16
C PRO A 401 26.16 -0.48 -2.57
N LEU A 402 25.18 0.43 -2.63
CA LEU A 402 23.79 0.08 -2.94
C LEU A 402 23.70 -0.71 -4.25
N SER A 403 24.42 -0.27 -5.29
CA SER A 403 24.44 -0.90 -6.61
C SER A 403 24.91 -2.36 -6.55
N LYS A 404 25.94 -2.65 -5.76
CA LYS A 404 26.42 -4.02 -5.55
C LYS A 404 25.37 -4.86 -4.82
N VAL A 405 24.79 -4.34 -3.74
CA VAL A 405 23.76 -5.06 -2.97
C VAL A 405 22.54 -5.38 -3.84
N GLY A 406 22.10 -4.43 -4.67
CA GLY A 406 21.02 -4.64 -5.63
C GLY A 406 21.34 -5.72 -6.67
N LYS A 407 22.52 -5.69 -7.27
CA LYS A 407 22.97 -6.71 -8.23
C LYS A 407 23.11 -8.10 -7.61
N ASP A 408 23.62 -8.18 -6.38
CA ASP A 408 23.70 -9.44 -5.64
C ASP A 408 22.28 -10.02 -5.43
N LEU A 409 21.30 -9.19 -5.05
CA LEU A 409 19.89 -9.61 -4.94
C LEU A 409 19.32 -10.07 -6.29
N PHE A 410 19.56 -9.31 -7.35
CA PHE A 410 19.05 -9.64 -8.69
C PHE A 410 19.65 -10.93 -9.27
N THR A 411 20.85 -11.32 -8.83
CA THR A 411 21.42 -12.64 -9.16
C THR A 411 20.54 -13.76 -8.63
N ASP A 412 20.00 -13.63 -7.42
CA ASP A 412 19.06 -14.58 -6.85
C ASP A 412 17.68 -14.49 -7.50
N LEU A 413 17.16 -13.28 -7.71
CA LEU A 413 15.85 -13.06 -8.35
C LEU A 413 15.82 -13.65 -9.76
N ARG A 414 16.94 -13.61 -10.49
CA ARG A 414 17.06 -14.23 -11.81
C ARG A 414 16.80 -15.74 -11.77
N ARG A 415 17.30 -16.45 -10.76
CA ARG A 415 17.07 -17.89 -10.59
C ARG A 415 15.60 -18.21 -10.25
N VAL A 416 14.95 -17.34 -9.48
CA VAL A 416 13.50 -17.44 -9.25
C VAL A 416 12.73 -17.20 -10.56
N ALA A 417 13.13 -16.20 -11.34
CA ALA A 417 12.53 -15.88 -12.63
C ALA A 417 12.65 -17.04 -13.63
N GLU A 418 13.82 -17.66 -13.74
CA GLU A 418 14.05 -18.84 -14.57
C GLU A 418 13.15 -20.02 -14.17
N THR A 419 12.87 -20.18 -12.87
CA THR A 419 11.93 -21.21 -12.40
C THR A 419 10.49 -20.90 -12.82
N LEU A 420 10.05 -19.66 -12.67
CA LEU A 420 8.69 -19.24 -13.05
C LEU A 420 8.46 -19.33 -14.56
N ASP A 421 9.36 -18.77 -15.35
CA ASP A 421 9.34 -18.76 -16.80
C ASP A 421 9.43 -20.18 -17.40
N GLY A 422 10.23 -21.04 -16.76
CA GLY A 422 10.39 -22.44 -17.17
C GLY A 422 9.11 -23.29 -17.07
N MET A 423 8.06 -22.80 -16.42
CA MET A 423 6.75 -23.46 -16.34
C MET A 423 5.75 -23.03 -17.43
N THR A 424 5.99 -21.90 -18.11
CA THR A 424 4.99 -21.24 -18.99
C THR A 424 5.47 -20.99 -20.42
N ASP A 425 6.62 -21.54 -20.83
CA ASP A 425 7.26 -21.24 -22.13
C ASP A 425 7.38 -19.71 -22.39
N SER A 426 7.56 -18.92 -21.31
CA SER A 426 7.67 -17.46 -21.33
C SER A 426 9.08 -17.01 -20.93
N GLN A 427 9.39 -15.72 -21.07
CA GLN A 427 10.62 -15.09 -20.57
C GLN A 427 10.34 -13.77 -19.85
N GLU A 428 9.08 -13.50 -19.50
CA GLU A 428 8.64 -12.21 -18.96
C GLU A 428 9.29 -11.89 -17.61
N TYR A 429 9.41 -12.86 -16.71
CA TYR A 429 10.07 -12.61 -15.42
C TYR A 429 11.56 -12.34 -15.58
N GLN A 430 12.24 -13.08 -16.46
CA GLN A 430 13.66 -12.84 -16.75
C GLN A 430 13.89 -11.47 -17.39
N GLN A 431 13.02 -11.06 -18.32
CA GLN A 431 13.09 -9.73 -18.93
C GLN A 431 12.92 -8.61 -17.89
N VAL A 432 12.02 -8.77 -16.93
CA VAL A 432 11.86 -7.83 -15.81
C VAL A 432 13.15 -7.75 -14.97
N CYS A 433 13.82 -8.86 -14.70
CA CYS A 433 15.14 -8.85 -14.05
C CYS A 433 16.17 -8.04 -14.85
N ASP A 434 16.27 -8.28 -16.15
CA ASP A 434 17.25 -7.62 -17.03
C ASP A 434 17.01 -6.11 -17.15
N GLN A 435 15.75 -5.69 -17.20
CA GLN A 435 15.38 -4.28 -17.26
C GLN A 435 15.67 -3.55 -15.94
N LEU A 436 15.26 -4.13 -14.81
CA LEU A 436 15.34 -3.45 -13.52
C LEU A 436 16.76 -3.44 -12.94
N VAL A 437 17.57 -4.47 -13.21
CA VAL A 437 18.95 -4.53 -12.70
C VAL A 437 19.82 -3.39 -13.27
N ALA A 438 19.50 -2.91 -14.47
CA ALA A 438 20.18 -1.78 -15.08
C ALA A 438 20.08 -0.48 -14.25
N SER A 439 19.00 -0.32 -13.47
CA SER A 439 18.79 0.86 -12.61
C SER A 439 19.89 1.02 -11.55
N PHE A 440 20.56 -0.06 -11.15
CA PHE A 440 21.68 -0.02 -10.19
C PHE A 440 22.97 0.55 -10.77
N ASP A 441 23.13 0.51 -12.09
CA ASP A 441 24.22 1.18 -12.81
C ASP A 441 23.84 2.58 -13.25
N ASP A 442 22.57 2.76 -13.64
CA ASP A 442 22.01 4.03 -14.06
C ASP A 442 20.73 4.38 -13.27
N PRO A 443 20.86 5.12 -12.13
CA PRO A 443 19.72 5.54 -11.33
C PRO A 443 18.70 6.42 -12.07
N GLU A 444 19.04 6.96 -13.25
CA GLU A 444 18.12 7.78 -14.06
C GLU A 444 16.99 6.97 -14.71
N LEU A 445 17.11 5.63 -14.69
CA LEU A 445 16.07 4.69 -15.15
C LEU A 445 14.95 4.48 -14.11
N THR A 446 15.23 4.75 -12.83
CA THR A 446 14.25 4.60 -11.74
C THR A 446 13.05 5.56 -11.91
N TYR A 447 11.92 5.21 -11.30
CA TYR A 447 10.70 6.01 -11.44
C TYR A 447 10.89 7.43 -10.89
N SER A 448 11.55 7.56 -9.74
CA SER A 448 11.80 8.84 -9.09
C SER A 448 12.66 9.78 -9.93
N ALA A 449 13.69 9.29 -10.62
CA ALA A 449 14.48 10.13 -11.51
C ALA A 449 13.68 10.60 -12.72
N ARG A 450 12.92 9.67 -13.33
CA ARG A 450 12.07 9.97 -14.50
C ARG A 450 11.00 11.01 -14.16
N ILE A 451 10.28 10.85 -13.05
CA ILE A 451 9.20 11.76 -12.67
C ILE A 451 9.73 13.10 -12.16
N LEU A 452 10.87 13.11 -11.44
CA LEU A 452 11.49 14.35 -10.97
C LEU A 452 11.85 15.26 -12.14
N ARG A 453 12.36 14.72 -13.26
CA ARG A 453 12.63 15.51 -14.47
C ARG A 453 11.38 16.22 -14.98
N SER A 454 10.26 15.49 -15.12
CA SER A 454 8.98 16.08 -15.51
C SER A 454 8.52 17.17 -14.53
N MET A 455 8.69 16.92 -13.23
CA MET A 455 8.30 17.84 -12.16
C MET A 455 9.18 19.09 -12.08
N ILE A 456 10.47 19.00 -12.43
CA ILE A 456 11.35 20.18 -12.51
C ILE A 456 10.88 21.10 -13.64
N ASP A 457 10.51 20.53 -14.79
CA ASP A 457 10.08 21.32 -15.95
C ASP A 457 8.68 21.93 -15.79
N ASN A 458 7.74 21.20 -15.16
CA ASN A 458 6.32 21.57 -15.14
C ASN A 458 5.73 21.79 -13.74
N GLY A 459 6.52 21.61 -12.68
CA GLY A 459 6.00 21.46 -11.31
C GLY A 459 5.24 20.14 -11.11
N ILE A 460 4.94 19.82 -9.84
CA ILE A 460 4.07 18.67 -9.48
C ILE A 460 2.68 18.85 -10.09
N GLY A 461 2.12 20.04 -9.92
CA GLY A 461 0.80 20.39 -10.41
C GLY A 461 0.67 20.23 -11.92
N GLY A 462 1.53 20.88 -12.70
CA GLY A 462 1.51 20.77 -14.16
C GLY A 462 1.74 19.35 -14.66
N THR A 463 2.67 18.61 -14.05
CA THR A 463 2.90 17.19 -14.36
C THR A 463 1.66 16.34 -14.10
N GLY A 464 1.07 16.46 -12.90
CA GLY A 464 -0.10 15.68 -12.50
C GLY A 464 -1.33 16.00 -13.35
N LEU A 465 -1.56 17.29 -13.66
CA LEU A 465 -2.64 17.74 -14.53
C LEU A 465 -2.54 17.17 -15.96
N ALA A 466 -1.36 17.26 -16.56
CA ALA A 466 -1.12 16.75 -17.92
C ALA A 466 -1.36 15.24 -18.00
N LEU A 467 -0.82 14.48 -17.03
CA LEU A 467 -1.02 13.04 -16.95
C LEU A 467 -2.48 12.67 -16.66
N ALA A 468 -3.16 13.38 -15.76
CA ALA A 468 -4.56 13.13 -15.42
C ALA A 468 -5.47 13.30 -16.65
N GLU A 469 -5.24 14.35 -17.43
CA GLU A 469 -5.98 14.59 -18.67
C GLU A 469 -5.69 13.52 -19.72
N GLN A 470 -4.41 13.21 -19.95
CA GLN A 470 -4.01 12.15 -20.88
C GLN A 470 -4.67 10.81 -20.52
N TYR A 471 -4.65 10.42 -19.25
CA TYR A 471 -5.21 9.17 -18.79
C TYR A 471 -6.74 9.16 -18.81
N ARG A 472 -7.39 10.27 -18.49
CA ARG A 472 -8.84 10.40 -18.67
C ARG A 472 -9.23 10.17 -20.12
N GLN A 473 -8.60 10.86 -21.08
CA GLN A 473 -8.92 10.72 -22.50
C GLN A 473 -8.70 9.29 -23.01
N MET A 474 -7.63 8.62 -22.55
CA MET A 474 -7.36 7.23 -22.85
C MET A 474 -8.47 6.31 -22.29
N LEU A 475 -8.76 6.40 -20.99
CA LEU A 475 -9.65 5.49 -20.29
C LEU A 475 -11.12 5.61 -20.73
N ILE A 476 -11.60 6.81 -21.06
CA ILE A 476 -12.99 6.98 -21.51
C ILE A 476 -13.23 6.36 -22.90
N GLN A 477 -12.20 6.33 -23.76
CA GLN A 477 -12.27 5.83 -25.14
C GLN A 477 -12.07 4.31 -25.25
N GLU A 478 -11.33 3.69 -24.34
CA GLU A 478 -11.02 2.27 -24.39
C GLU A 478 -12.20 1.37 -24.00
N PRO A 479 -12.59 0.37 -24.80
CA PRO A 479 -13.68 -0.54 -24.43
C PRO A 479 -13.33 -1.32 -23.16
N LEU A 480 -14.36 -1.78 -22.44
CA LEU A 480 -14.17 -2.77 -21.37
C LEU A 480 -13.77 -4.12 -21.98
N GLU A 481 -12.95 -4.90 -21.27
CA GLU A 481 -12.39 -6.16 -21.78
C GLU A 481 -12.87 -7.40 -21.00
N ILE A 482 -12.94 -7.32 -19.67
CA ILE A 482 -13.38 -8.38 -18.75
C ILE A 482 -14.75 -8.05 -18.16
N LEU A 483 -14.89 -6.85 -17.58
CA LEU A 483 -16.16 -6.40 -17.03
C LEU A 483 -17.10 -5.98 -18.15
N THR A 484 -18.40 -6.14 -17.91
CA THR A 484 -19.44 -5.68 -18.83
C THR A 484 -20.28 -4.60 -18.17
N ALA A 485 -20.93 -3.75 -18.98
CA ALA A 485 -21.85 -2.74 -18.48
C ALA A 485 -22.97 -3.35 -17.61
N ASP A 486 -23.47 -4.54 -17.95
CA ASP A 486 -24.47 -5.26 -17.16
C ASP A 486 -23.91 -5.76 -15.81
N ALA A 487 -22.67 -6.25 -15.77
CA ALA A 487 -22.02 -6.66 -14.53
C ALA A 487 -21.79 -5.45 -13.58
N LEU A 488 -21.36 -4.31 -14.14
CA LEU A 488 -21.19 -3.07 -13.41
C LEU A 488 -22.52 -2.54 -12.88
N GLN A 489 -23.58 -2.50 -13.70
CA GLN A 489 -24.91 -2.08 -13.27
C GLN A 489 -25.48 -2.99 -12.16
N LYS A 490 -25.29 -4.30 -12.28
CA LYS A 490 -25.71 -5.26 -11.24
C LYS A 490 -24.98 -5.04 -9.93
N GLU A 491 -23.68 -4.77 -9.95
CA GLU A 491 -22.90 -4.51 -8.75
C GLU A 491 -23.25 -3.13 -8.14
N HIS A 492 -23.49 -2.11 -8.97
CA HIS A 492 -24.07 -0.83 -8.56
C HIS A 492 -25.38 -1.05 -7.77
N ASP A 493 -26.37 -1.71 -8.37
CA ASP A 493 -27.68 -1.91 -7.73
C ASP A 493 -27.56 -2.77 -6.46
N ALA A 494 -26.75 -3.82 -6.51
CA ALA A 494 -26.54 -4.72 -5.38
C ALA A 494 -25.82 -4.04 -4.21
N SER A 495 -24.88 -3.13 -4.48
CA SER A 495 -24.18 -2.37 -3.43
C SER A 495 -25.16 -1.44 -2.68
N TRP A 496 -26.02 -0.73 -3.41
CA TRP A 496 -27.06 0.09 -2.78
C TRP A 496 -28.04 -0.75 -1.97
N GLN A 497 -28.45 -1.92 -2.49
CA GLN A 497 -29.33 -2.80 -1.75
C GLN A 497 -28.67 -3.31 -0.45
N ARG A 498 -27.40 -3.74 -0.51
CA ARG A 498 -26.66 -4.18 0.68
C ARG A 498 -26.55 -3.07 1.73
N GLN A 499 -26.26 -1.83 1.33
CA GLN A 499 -26.23 -0.71 2.28
C GLN A 499 -27.59 -0.52 2.97
N ARG A 500 -28.68 -0.50 2.21
CA ARG A 500 -30.04 -0.35 2.76
C ARG A 500 -30.42 -1.49 3.69
N ASP A 501 -30.02 -2.72 3.36
CA ASP A 501 -30.27 -3.89 4.20
C ASP A 501 -29.52 -3.77 5.55
N ILE A 502 -28.28 -3.28 5.54
CA ILE A 502 -27.50 -3.03 6.76
C ILE A 502 -28.14 -1.90 7.59
N GLU A 503 -28.53 -0.79 6.96
CA GLU A 503 -29.20 0.33 7.63
C GLU A 503 -30.54 -0.09 8.25
N ALA A 504 -31.29 -0.97 7.59
CA ALA A 504 -32.56 -1.49 8.11
C ALA A 504 -32.37 -2.55 9.21
N ALA A 505 -31.22 -3.22 9.26
CA ALA A 505 -30.90 -4.24 10.25
C ALA A 505 -30.39 -3.68 11.60
N ASP A 506 -30.05 -2.38 11.65
CA ASP A 506 -29.64 -1.73 12.90
C ASP A 506 -30.80 -1.69 13.90
N THR A 507 -30.57 -2.28 15.09
CA THR A 507 -31.58 -2.36 16.17
C THR A 507 -31.21 -1.55 17.40
N GLU A 508 -29.97 -1.07 17.48
CA GLU A 508 -29.46 -0.28 18.61
C GLU A 508 -28.98 1.11 18.17
N SER A 509 -28.89 2.03 19.13
CA SER A 509 -28.34 3.36 18.88
C SER A 509 -26.83 3.28 18.61
N PHE A 510 -26.32 4.26 17.86
CA PHE A 510 -24.89 4.32 17.55
C PHE A 510 -24.01 4.42 18.81
N GLU A 511 -24.49 5.09 19.86
CA GLU A 511 -23.78 5.19 21.13
C GLU A 511 -23.69 3.83 21.83
N SER A 512 -24.75 3.02 21.75
CA SER A 512 -24.77 1.66 22.31
C SER A 512 -23.87 0.71 21.53
N PHE A 513 -23.86 0.84 20.20
CA PHE A 513 -22.94 0.13 19.31
C PHE A 513 -21.48 0.49 19.62
N LEU A 514 -21.16 1.78 19.68
CA LEU A 514 -19.81 2.27 19.92
C LEU A 514 -19.26 1.78 21.27
N ALA A 515 -20.07 1.78 22.32
CA ALA A 515 -19.66 1.29 23.65
C ALA A 515 -19.28 -0.20 23.69
N LYS A 516 -19.72 -1.01 22.71
CA LYS A 516 -19.36 -2.43 22.57
C LYS A 516 -18.15 -2.66 21.67
N THR A 517 -17.89 -1.75 20.74
CA THR A 517 -16.98 -1.95 19.62
C THR A 517 -15.70 -1.12 19.69
N ALA A 518 -15.72 0.04 20.37
CA ALA A 518 -14.62 1.02 20.40
C ALA A 518 -13.71 0.96 21.62
#